data_AF-A0A0B8PC66-F1
#
_entry.id   AF-A0A0B8PC66-F1
#
_cell.length_a   1.000
_cell.length_b   1.000
_cell.length_c   1.000
_cell.angle_alpha   90.00
_cell.angle_beta   90.00
_cell.angle_gamma   90.00
#
_symmetry.space_group_name_H-M   'P 1'
#
loop_
_entity.id
_entity.type
_entity.pdbx_description
1 polymer ?
#
loop_
_entity_poly.entity_id
_entity_poly.type
_entity_poly.pdbx_seq_one_letter_code
_entity_poly.pdbx_strand_id
1 'polypeptide(L)'
;MLHLTCSNQKLGHQNEVLALAKRCSSEVIVPEHVHCCGFAGTKGVITPELNESALIPLKAQVPEGCSRGFSTSATCEIGLSRHSGIAYQNLLYLVDEVSSR
;
A
#
# COMPACT_ATOMS: atom_id res chain seq x y z
N MET A 1 7.12 3.13 1.02
CA MET A 1 5.81 3.70 0.62
C MET A 1 4.69 2.98 1.37
N LEU A 2 3.59 3.64 1.74
CA LEU A 2 2.48 3.09 2.51
C LEU A 2 1.16 3.30 1.75
N HIS A 3 0.39 2.23 1.52
CA HIS A 3 -0.99 2.34 1.05
C HIS A 3 -1.96 2.18 2.21
N LEU A 4 -2.67 3.27 2.52
CA LEU A 4 -3.80 3.27 3.44
C LEU A 4 -5.02 2.69 2.71
N THR A 5 -5.34 1.44 2.98
CA THR A 5 -6.43 0.74 2.29
C THR A 5 -7.76 1.48 2.43
N CYS A 6 -8.61 1.41 1.40
CA CYS A 6 -9.94 2.02 1.43
C CYS A 6 -10.80 1.52 2.61
N SER A 7 -10.63 0.27 3.04
CA SER A 7 -11.27 -0.27 4.25
C SER A 7 -10.81 0.42 5.52
N ASN A 8 -9.50 0.65 5.70
CA ASN A 8 -8.98 1.39 6.86
C ASN A 8 -9.53 2.81 6.89
N GLN A 9 -9.64 3.45 5.73
CA GLN A 9 -10.17 4.81 5.64
C GLN A 9 -11.66 4.85 5.97
N LYS A 10 -12.44 3.93 5.42
CA LYS A 10 -13.88 3.82 5.69
C LYS A 10 -14.19 3.50 7.17
N LEU A 11 -13.35 2.70 7.82
CA LEU A 11 -13.49 2.32 9.22
C LEU A 11 -12.84 3.32 10.20
N GLY A 12 -12.19 4.37 9.69
CA GLY A 12 -11.53 5.38 10.53
C GLY A 12 -10.18 4.96 11.11
N HIS A 13 -9.61 3.83 10.68
CA HIS A 13 -8.33 3.27 11.18
C HIS A 13 -7.08 3.80 10.44
N GLN A 14 -7.24 4.74 9.52
CA GLN A 14 -6.16 5.25 8.68
C GLN A 14 -5.04 5.93 9.49
N ASN A 15 -5.40 6.61 10.59
CA ASN A 15 -4.44 7.35 11.41
C ASN A 15 -3.58 6.40 12.24
N GLU A 16 -4.17 5.32 12.75
CA GLU A 16 -3.50 4.28 13.52
C GLU A 16 -2.50 3.52 12.65
N VAL A 17 -2.89 3.16 11.42
CA VAL A 17 -2.01 2.50 10.46
C VAL A 17 -0.85 3.42 10.06
N LEU A 18 -1.12 4.70 9.81
CA LEU A 18 -0.07 5.68 9.52
C LEU A 18 0.87 5.90 10.71
N ALA A 19 0.32 6.02 11.92
CA ALA A 19 1.10 6.17 13.14
C ALA A 19 1.99 4.95 13.39
N LEU A 20 1.47 3.74 13.20
CA LEU A 20 2.24 2.50 13.30
C LEU A 20 3.41 2.50 12.31
N ALA A 21 3.15 2.77 11.03
CA ALA A 21 4.20 2.83 10.02
C ALA A 21 5.29 3.87 10.33
N LYS A 22 4.90 5.04 10.86
CA LYS A 22 5.85 6.10 11.29
C LYS A 22 6.69 5.70 12.51
N ARG A 23 6.21 4.78 13.36
CA ARG A 23 7.00 4.23 14.46
C ARG A 23 7.99 3.18 13.99
N CYS A 24 7.76 2.56 12.83
CA CYS A 24 8.60 1.48 12.30
C CYS A 24 9.54 1.94 11.16
N SER A 25 9.44 3.17 10.68
CA SER A 25 10.26 3.69 9.58
C SER A 25 10.66 5.15 9.84
N SER A 26 11.85 5.55 9.38
CA SER A 26 12.30 6.94 9.41
C SER A 26 11.50 7.83 8.46
N GLU A 27 11.00 7.27 7.36
CA GLU A 27 10.25 7.99 6.34
C GLU A 27 9.05 7.17 5.87
N VAL A 28 7.89 7.83 5.78
CA VAL A 28 6.65 7.21 5.32
C VAL A 28 6.01 8.10 4.27
N ILE A 29 5.90 7.57 3.07
CA ILE A 29 5.34 8.26 1.91
C ILE A 29 4.03 7.58 1.55
N VAL A 30 2.95 8.35 1.51
CA VAL A 30 1.63 7.88 1.10
C VAL A 30 1.35 8.46 -0.29
N PRO A 31 1.10 7.61 -1.32
CA PRO A 31 0.83 8.10 -2.65
C PRO A 31 -0.49 8.87 -2.70
N GLU A 32 -0.47 10.00 -3.38
CA GLU A 32 -1.62 10.83 -3.68
C GLU A 32 -2.53 10.17 -4.73
N HIS A 33 -3.81 10.50 -4.70
CA HIS A 33 -4.82 10.00 -5.65
C HIS A 33 -5.00 8.47 -5.72
N VAL A 34 -4.39 7.70 -4.82
CA VAL A 34 -4.56 6.23 -4.71
C VAL A 34 -5.32 5.87 -3.42
N HIS A 35 -6.57 6.31 -3.34
CA HIS A 35 -7.45 6.01 -2.19
C HIS A 35 -7.90 4.53 -2.16
N CYS A 36 -8.19 3.97 -3.33
CA CYS A 36 -8.50 2.56 -3.53
C CYS A 36 -7.56 2.00 -4.59
N CYS A 37 -7.03 0.79 -4.38
CA CYS A 37 -6.16 0.14 -5.37
C CYS A 37 -6.94 -0.45 -6.57
N GLY A 38 -8.28 -0.45 -6.54
CA GLY A 38 -9.10 -1.02 -7.62
C GLY A 38 -9.17 -2.56 -7.63
N PHE A 39 -8.48 -3.27 -6.73
CA PHE A 39 -8.56 -4.73 -6.66
C PHE A 39 -9.92 -5.22 -6.11
N ALA A 40 -10.54 -4.44 -5.22
CA ALA A 40 -11.91 -4.65 -4.72
C ALA A 40 -12.19 -6.12 -4.29
N GLY A 41 -11.52 -6.58 -3.23
CA GLY A 41 -11.59 -7.98 -2.79
C GLY A 41 -10.77 -8.84 -3.73
N THR A 42 -11.41 -9.69 -4.53
CA THR A 42 -10.77 -10.51 -5.57
C THR A 42 -11.19 -10.11 -6.99
N LYS A 43 -12.02 -9.08 -7.14
CA LYS A 43 -12.56 -8.67 -8.44
C LYS A 43 -11.47 -8.25 -9.44
N GLY A 44 -10.37 -7.66 -8.95
CA GLY A 44 -9.20 -7.31 -9.76
C GLY A 44 -8.51 -8.49 -10.45
N VAL A 45 -8.80 -9.73 -10.05
CA VAL A 45 -8.35 -10.93 -10.78
C VAL A 45 -9.16 -11.15 -12.06
N ILE A 46 -10.46 -10.85 -12.02
CA ILE A 46 -11.40 -11.09 -13.13
C ILE A 46 -11.58 -9.83 -14.00
N THR A 47 -11.38 -8.65 -13.42
CA THR A 47 -11.49 -7.35 -14.10
C THR A 47 -10.22 -6.54 -13.81
N PRO A 48 -9.08 -6.91 -14.44
CA PRO A 48 -7.78 -6.25 -14.19
C PRO A 48 -7.79 -4.76 -14.54
N GLU A 49 -8.65 -4.34 -15.47
CA GLU A 49 -8.79 -2.95 -15.91
C GLU A 49 -9.17 -2.00 -14.76
N LEU A 50 -9.87 -2.52 -13.74
CA LEU A 50 -10.22 -1.76 -12.54
C LEU A 50 -8.99 -1.43 -11.69
N ASN A 51 -8.09 -2.41 -11.53
CA ASN A 51 -6.82 -2.23 -10.81
C ASN A 51 -5.86 -1.34 -11.61
N GLU A 52 -5.76 -1.58 -12.93
CA GLU A 52 -4.97 -0.77 -13.85
C GLU A 52 -5.40 0.69 -13.83
N SER A 53 -6.69 0.97 -14.02
CA SER A 53 -7.22 2.33 -14.03
C SER A 53 -7.00 3.05 -12.70
N ALA A 54 -7.15 2.36 -11.57
CA ALA A 54 -6.96 2.96 -10.25
C ALA A 54 -5.49 3.29 -9.94
N LEU A 55 -4.54 2.57 -10.55
CA LEU A 55 -3.11 2.67 -10.22
C LEU A 55 -2.24 3.34 -11.30
N ILE A 56 -2.84 3.90 -12.36
CA ILE A 56 -2.14 4.69 -13.38
C ILE A 56 -1.13 5.69 -12.79
N PRO A 57 -1.47 6.54 -11.80
CA PRO A 57 -0.53 7.56 -11.32
C PRO A 57 0.52 6.99 -10.37
N LEU A 58 0.39 5.75 -9.90
CA LEU A 58 1.19 5.20 -8.79
C LEU A 58 2.68 5.14 -9.11
N LYS A 59 3.04 4.65 -10.32
CA LYS A 59 4.44 4.46 -10.71
C LYS A 59 5.23 5.77 -10.72
N ALA A 60 4.61 6.86 -11.18
CA ALA A 60 5.24 8.18 -11.22
C ALA A 60 5.45 8.79 -9.82
N GLN A 61 4.76 8.29 -8.80
CA GLN A 61 4.86 8.77 -7.42
C GLN A 61 5.87 7.98 -6.58
N VAL A 62 6.48 6.93 -7.13
CA VAL A 62 7.53 6.19 -6.43
C VAL A 62 8.79 7.07 -6.39
N PRO A 63 9.25 7.51 -5.21
CA PRO A 63 10.46 8.32 -5.11
C PRO A 63 11.70 7.54 -5.50
N GLU A 64 12.73 8.27 -5.91
CA GLU A 64 14.05 7.68 -6.15
C GLU A 64 14.59 7.01 -4.87
N GLY A 65 15.10 5.78 -5.01
CA GLY A 65 15.59 4.99 -3.88
C GLY A 65 14.50 4.28 -3.06
N CYS A 66 13.21 4.50 -3.33
CA CYS A 66 12.16 3.73 -2.69
C CYS A 66 12.04 2.35 -3.32
N SER A 67 12.28 1.29 -2.54
CA SER A 67 12.18 -0.11 -3.02
C SER A 67 11.14 -0.95 -2.28
N ARG A 68 10.53 -0.40 -1.21
CA ARG A 68 9.61 -1.12 -0.32
C ARG A 68 8.27 -0.40 -0.20
N GLY A 69 7.19 -1.15 -0.40
CA GLY A 69 5.80 -0.74 -0.18
C GLY A 69 5.15 -1.56 0.94
N PHE A 70 4.20 -0.96 1.66
CA PHE A 70 3.44 -1.64 2.70
C PHE A 70 1.93 -1.41 2.56
N SER A 71 1.16 -2.44 2.87
CA SER A 71 -0.31 -2.37 2.98
C SER A 71 -0.80 -3.30 4.10
N THR A 72 -2.11 -3.30 4.37
CA THR A 72 -2.75 -4.19 5.35
C THR A 72 -3.73 -5.15 4.68
N SER A 73 -3.56 -5.41 3.39
CA SER A 73 -4.47 -6.23 2.59
C SER A 73 -3.67 -6.92 1.49
N ALA A 74 -3.66 -8.25 1.50
CA ALA A 74 -2.93 -9.07 0.55
C ALA A 74 -3.28 -8.75 -0.92
N THR A 75 -4.54 -8.44 -1.22
CA THR A 75 -4.96 -8.12 -2.59
C THR A 75 -4.53 -6.72 -3.02
N CYS A 76 -4.45 -5.78 -2.08
CA CYS A 76 -3.80 -4.49 -2.34
C CYS A 76 -2.30 -4.69 -2.58
N GLU A 77 -1.62 -5.55 -1.80
CA GLU A 77 -0.19 -5.84 -1.96
C GLU A 77 0.13 -6.36 -3.37
N ILE A 78 -0.68 -7.28 -3.90
CA ILE A 78 -0.53 -7.81 -5.27
C ILE A 78 -0.69 -6.70 -6.32
N GLY A 79 -1.79 -5.95 -6.27
CA GLY A 79 -2.08 -4.90 -7.25
C GLY A 79 -1.05 -3.76 -7.21
N LEU A 80 -0.71 -3.29 -6.02
CA LEU A 80 0.26 -2.21 -5.85
C LEU A 80 1.66 -2.64 -6.29
N SER A 81 2.09 -3.88 -5.97
CA SER A 81 3.38 -4.40 -6.44
C SER A 81 3.46 -4.38 -7.96
N ARG A 82 2.40 -4.84 -8.62
CA ARG A 82 2.33 -4.94 -10.08
C ARG A 82 2.42 -3.57 -10.76
N HIS A 83 1.78 -2.54 -10.21
CA HIS A 83 1.65 -1.23 -10.86
C HIS A 83 2.66 -0.18 -10.39
N SER A 84 3.23 -0.30 -9.19
CA SER A 84 4.25 0.64 -8.70
C SER A 84 5.66 0.32 -9.20
N GLY A 85 5.97 -0.94 -9.48
CA GLY A 85 7.33 -1.39 -9.77
C GLY A 85 8.20 -1.61 -8.53
N ILE A 86 7.62 -1.54 -7.32
CA ILE A 86 8.28 -1.90 -6.06
C ILE A 86 7.51 -2.99 -5.33
N ALA A 87 8.18 -3.79 -4.51
CA ALA A 87 7.51 -4.86 -3.77
C ALA A 87 6.64 -4.29 -2.64
N TYR A 88 5.36 -4.62 -2.64
CA TYR A 88 4.46 -4.38 -1.50
C TYR A 88 4.32 -5.62 -0.63
N GLN A 89 4.36 -5.41 0.69
CA GLN A 89 4.22 -6.45 1.69
C GLN A 89 3.27 -6.03 2.81
N ASN A 90 2.85 -6.97 3.64
CA ASN A 90 2.04 -6.64 4.81
C ASN A 90 2.82 -5.77 5.80
N LEU A 91 2.16 -4.75 6.36
CA LEU A 91 2.75 -3.86 7.37
C LEU A 91 3.26 -4.63 8.59
N LEU A 92 2.67 -5.78 8.93
CA LEU A 92 3.13 -6.61 10.05
C LEU A 92 4.57 -7.09 9.87
N TYR A 93 5.06 -7.31 8.65
CA TYR A 93 6.47 -7.66 8.44
C TYR A 93 7.41 -6.53 8.88
N LEU A 94 7.02 -5.28 8.63
CA LEU A 94 7.79 -4.14 9.11
C LEU A 94 7.77 -4.03 10.63
N VAL A 95 6.64 -4.35 11.26
CA VAL A 95 6.52 -4.37 12.74
C VAL A 95 7.41 -5.46 13.33
N ASP A 96 7.38 -6.67 12.76
CA ASP A 96 8.22 -7.79 13.17
C ASP A 96 9.71 -7.41 13.09
N GLU A 97 10.15 -6.90 11.93
CA GLU A 97 11.55 -6.47 11.68
C GLU A 97 12.10 -5.49 12.73
N VAL A 98 11.27 -4.58 13.25
CA VAL A 98 11.72 -3.57 14.23
C VAL A 98 11.49 -3.98 15.68
N SER A 99 10.69 -5.01 15.92
CA SER A 99 10.37 -5.51 17.27
C SER A 99 11.17 -6.74 17.67
N SER A 100 11.76 -7.46 16.70
CA SER A 100 12.59 -8.64 16.92
C SER A 100 14.07 -8.30 17.24
N ARG A 101 14.34 -7.12 17.79
CA ARG A 101 15.70 -6.63 18.13
C ARG A 101 15.94 -6.62 19.64
#